data_AF-A0A917N302-F1
#
_entry.id   AF-A0A917N302-F1
#
_cell.length_a   1.000
_cell.length_b   1.000
_cell.length_c   1.000
_cell.angle_alpha   90.00
_cell.angle_beta   90.00
_cell.angle_gamma   90.00
#
_symmetry.space_group_name_H-M   'P 1'
#
loop_
_entity.id
_entity.type
_entity.pdbx_description
1 polymer ?
#
loop_
_entity_poly.entity_id
_entity_poly.type
_entity_poly.pdbx_seq_one_letter_code
_entity_poly.pdbx_strand_id
1 'polypeptide(L)'
;MKKNSFFGKQESAKAVDEVLSLSVKISGKLFEKSDKDTPRRSFGIGDSNVTFQGLLAYNAFSEFVEKLYHANKEISNTVSIKTLEVKLVILLRQIGKENRKCNLTDLDKLENELLALPLVSQEIIYQIAGGTCNEAQICFGSFKVYNKNLSEALLTSKY
;
A
#
# COMPACT_ATOMS: atom_id res chain seq x y z
N MET A 1 -1.82 -25.61 11.16
CA MET A 1 -2.03 -24.15 11.11
C MET A 1 -2.72 -23.81 9.80
N LYS A 2 -3.92 -23.21 9.84
CA LYS A 2 -4.59 -22.72 8.62
C LYS A 2 -3.78 -21.53 8.11
N LYS A 3 -3.28 -21.59 6.88
CA LYS A 3 -2.64 -20.44 6.22
C LYS A 3 -3.70 -19.34 6.09
N ASN A 4 -3.48 -18.21 6.76
CA ASN A 4 -4.31 -17.02 6.60
C ASN A 4 -3.95 -16.38 5.25
N SER A 5 -4.44 -16.94 4.16
CA SER A 5 -4.28 -16.30 2.85
C SER A 5 -5.34 -15.23 2.63
N PHE A 6 -5.21 -14.46 1.55
CA PHE A 6 -6.33 -13.66 1.03
C PHE A 6 -7.64 -14.46 1.04
N PHE A 7 -8.75 -13.78 1.34
CA PHE A 7 -10.08 -14.37 1.33
C PHE A 7 -10.30 -15.09 0.00
N GLY A 8 -10.79 -16.33 0.05
CA GLY A 8 -10.94 -17.26 -1.08
C GLY A 8 -10.11 -16.89 -2.31
N LYS A 9 -8.85 -17.35 -2.43
CA LYS A 9 -7.89 -16.86 -3.46
C LYS A 9 -8.45 -16.76 -4.89
N GLN A 10 -9.38 -17.63 -5.25
CA GLN A 10 -10.05 -17.59 -6.56
C GLN A 10 -11.02 -16.41 -6.73
N GLU A 11 -11.68 -15.99 -5.65
CA GLU A 11 -12.50 -14.77 -5.58
C GLU A 11 -11.61 -13.53 -5.65
N SER A 12 -10.49 -13.53 -4.90
CA SER A 12 -9.49 -12.44 -4.98
C SER A 12 -8.92 -12.28 -6.39
N ALA A 13 -8.64 -13.38 -7.10
CA ALA A 13 -8.13 -13.32 -8.48
C ALA A 13 -9.16 -12.73 -9.45
N LYS A 14 -10.44 -13.11 -9.31
CA LYS A 14 -11.53 -12.52 -10.10
C LYS A 14 -11.70 -11.03 -9.82
N ALA A 15 -11.62 -10.62 -8.56
CA ALA A 15 -11.72 -9.22 -8.17
C ALA A 15 -10.56 -8.37 -8.74
N VAL A 16 -9.34 -8.93 -8.86
CA VAL A 16 -8.24 -8.28 -9.58
C VAL A 16 -8.61 -8.04 -11.05
N ASP A 17 -9.17 -9.04 -11.74
CA ASP A 17 -9.59 -8.91 -13.13
C ASP A 17 -10.72 -7.87 -13.29
N GLU A 18 -11.68 -7.86 -12.38
CA GLU A 18 -12.79 -6.90 -12.36
C GLU A 18 -12.27 -5.47 -12.18
N VAL A 19 -11.41 -5.24 -11.18
CA VAL A 19 -10.78 -3.94 -10.94
C VAL A 19 -9.92 -3.50 -12.13
N LEU A 20 -9.18 -4.42 -12.75
CA LEU A 20 -8.40 -4.13 -13.95
C LEU A 20 -9.31 -3.68 -15.10
N SER A 21 -10.48 -4.30 -15.26
CA SER A 21 -11.45 -3.93 -16.30
C SER A 21 -12.07 -2.53 -16.09
N LEU A 22 -12.13 -2.05 -14.84
CA LEU A 22 -12.56 -0.70 -14.50
C LEU A 22 -11.47 0.35 -14.74
N SER A 23 -10.22 -0.09 -14.97
CA SER A 23 -9.11 0.82 -15.23
C SER A 23 -9.02 1.20 -16.70
N VAL A 24 -8.68 2.46 -16.95
CA VAL A 24 -8.49 3.02 -18.28
C VAL A 24 -7.02 3.31 -18.49
N LYS A 25 -6.48 2.90 -19.65
CA LYS A 25 -5.16 3.35 -20.11
C LYS A 25 -5.32 4.72 -20.76
N ILE A 26 -4.79 5.75 -20.14
CA ILE A 26 -4.78 7.10 -20.74
C ILE A 26 -3.44 7.29 -21.44
N SER A 27 -3.39 7.07 -22.75
CA SER A 27 -2.23 7.46 -23.57
C SER A 27 -2.27 8.98 -23.80
N GLY A 28 -1.09 9.61 -23.98
CA GLY A 28 -0.92 11.07 -24.00
C GLY A 28 -1.83 11.86 -24.97
N LYS A 29 -2.45 11.20 -25.95
CA LYS A 29 -3.41 11.80 -26.91
C LYS A 29 -4.87 11.81 -26.44
N LEU A 30 -5.23 11.05 -25.39
CA LEU A 30 -6.58 11.05 -24.78
C LEU A 30 -6.81 12.22 -23.81
N PHE A 31 -5.75 12.98 -23.47
CA PHE A 31 -5.85 14.16 -22.60
C PHE A 31 -6.63 15.32 -23.21
N GLU A 32 -6.93 15.28 -24.52
CA GLU A 32 -7.39 16.46 -25.25
C GLU A 32 -8.91 16.53 -25.52
N LYS A 33 -9.70 15.46 -25.39
CA LYS A 33 -11.08 15.49 -25.93
C LYS A 33 -12.25 14.92 -25.13
N SER A 34 -12.06 14.22 -24.01
CA SER A 34 -13.20 13.83 -23.16
C SER A 34 -12.84 13.93 -21.69
N ASP A 35 -13.65 14.66 -20.93
CA ASP A 35 -13.67 14.74 -19.47
C ASP A 35 -12.50 15.46 -18.77
N LYS A 36 -12.39 16.77 -18.98
CA LYS A 36 -11.62 17.62 -18.05
C LYS A 36 -12.22 17.68 -16.63
N ASP A 37 -13.51 17.39 -16.49
CA ASP A 37 -14.26 17.57 -15.23
C ASP A 37 -14.50 16.28 -14.44
N THR A 38 -14.19 15.09 -14.99
CA THR A 38 -14.36 13.84 -14.23
C THR A 38 -13.17 13.61 -13.30
N PRO A 39 -13.40 13.44 -11.98
CA PRO A 39 -12.32 13.13 -11.05
C PRO A 39 -11.66 11.81 -11.44
N ARG A 40 -10.33 11.77 -11.39
CA ARG A 40 -9.56 10.59 -11.74
C ARG A 40 -8.41 10.38 -10.77
N ARG A 41 -8.08 9.10 -10.54
CA ARG A 41 -6.87 8.70 -9.82
C ARG A 41 -5.99 7.90 -10.76
N SER A 42 -4.87 8.50 -11.15
CA SER A 42 -3.86 7.84 -11.97
C SER A 42 -2.71 7.36 -11.11
N PHE A 43 -2.29 6.13 -11.36
CA PHE A 43 -1.09 5.57 -10.80
C PHE A 43 -0.08 5.31 -11.91
N GLY A 44 1.09 5.96 -11.82
CA GLY A 44 2.16 5.81 -12.81
C GLY A 44 2.07 6.81 -13.95
N ILE A 45 2.95 6.67 -14.94
CA ILE A 45 3.12 7.61 -16.05
C ILE A 45 3.23 6.84 -17.38
N GLY A 46 2.74 7.44 -18.46
CA GLY A 46 2.87 6.91 -19.83
C GLY A 46 2.02 5.66 -20.09
N ASP A 47 2.50 4.79 -20.98
CA ASP A 47 1.79 3.58 -21.46
C ASP A 47 1.60 2.49 -20.40
N SER A 48 2.25 2.66 -19.25
CA SER A 48 2.14 1.79 -18.08
C SER A 48 1.18 2.34 -17.01
N ASN A 49 0.46 3.44 -17.27
CA ASN A 49 -0.46 3.97 -16.28
C ASN A 49 -1.66 3.05 -16.06
N VAL A 50 -2.14 3.06 -14.83
CA VAL A 50 -3.43 2.52 -14.43
C VAL A 50 -4.22 3.70 -13.90
N THR A 51 -5.31 4.05 -14.58
CA THR A 51 -6.16 5.17 -14.17
C THR A 51 -7.56 4.69 -13.86
N PHE A 52 -8.08 5.06 -12.70
CA PHE A 52 -9.48 4.91 -12.36
C PHE A 52 -10.18 6.26 -12.58
N GLN A 53 -11.12 6.28 -13.53
CA GLN A 53 -11.89 7.46 -13.88
C GLN A 53 -13.26 7.39 -13.19
N GLY A 54 -13.63 8.47 -12.49
CA GLY A 54 -14.85 8.55 -11.71
C GLY A 54 -14.72 7.94 -10.31
N LEU A 55 -15.60 8.38 -9.41
CA LEU A 55 -15.64 7.94 -8.01
C LEU A 55 -15.95 6.45 -7.88
N LEU A 56 -16.83 5.91 -8.73
CA LEU A 56 -17.23 4.49 -8.66
C LEU A 56 -16.05 3.54 -8.90
N ALA A 57 -15.26 3.78 -9.94
CA ALA A 57 -14.11 2.94 -10.28
C ALA A 57 -13.03 3.01 -9.21
N TYR A 58 -12.75 4.22 -8.70
CA TYR A 58 -11.78 4.40 -7.62
C TYR A 58 -12.25 3.76 -6.30
N ASN A 59 -13.53 3.92 -5.93
CA ASN A 59 -14.07 3.33 -4.72
C ASN A 59 -14.04 1.81 -4.79
N ALA A 60 -14.39 1.20 -5.93
CA ALA A 60 -14.30 -0.24 -6.12
C ALA A 60 -12.86 -0.76 -5.90
N PHE A 61 -11.85 -0.03 -6.42
CA PHE A 61 -10.45 -0.35 -6.16
C PHE A 61 -10.08 -0.17 -4.69
N SER A 62 -10.46 0.95 -4.06
CA SER A 62 -10.15 1.25 -2.65
C SER A 62 -10.76 0.21 -1.71
N GLU A 63 -12.04 -0.13 -1.90
CA GLU A 63 -12.73 -1.16 -1.12
C GLU A 63 -12.07 -2.53 -1.30
N PHE A 64 -11.61 -2.85 -2.51
CA PHE A 64 -10.91 -4.10 -2.76
C PHE A 64 -9.56 -4.16 -2.02
N VAL A 65 -8.79 -3.07 -2.04
CA VAL A 65 -7.54 -2.95 -1.28
C VAL A 65 -7.79 -3.11 0.22
N GLU A 66 -8.82 -2.44 0.76
CA GLU A 66 -9.21 -2.55 2.16
C GLU A 66 -9.62 -3.98 2.53
N LYS A 67 -10.43 -4.64 1.70
CA LYS A 67 -10.84 -6.03 1.91
C LYS A 67 -9.64 -6.97 1.94
N LEU A 68 -8.71 -6.84 1.00
CA LEU A 68 -7.48 -7.64 0.98
C LEU A 68 -6.61 -7.38 2.22
N TYR A 69 -6.48 -6.11 2.61
CA TYR A 69 -5.71 -5.71 3.78
C TYR A 69 -6.25 -6.33 5.07
N HIS A 70 -7.56 -6.26 5.28
CA HIS A 70 -8.19 -6.77 6.49
C HIS A 70 -8.39 -8.29 6.51
N ALA A 71 -8.39 -8.95 5.35
CA ALA A 71 -8.49 -10.40 5.27
C ALA A 71 -7.24 -11.13 5.75
N ASN A 72 -6.06 -10.53 5.61
CA ASN A 72 -4.79 -11.13 6.04
C ASN A 72 -4.11 -10.31 7.14
N LYS A 73 -4.28 -10.77 8.39
CA LYS A 73 -3.69 -10.12 9.57
C LYS A 73 -2.17 -10.02 9.53
N GLU A 74 -1.49 -10.99 8.93
CA GLU A 74 -0.02 -10.97 8.84
C GLU A 74 0.45 -9.85 7.92
N ILE A 75 -0.22 -9.68 6.77
CA ILE A 75 0.02 -8.55 5.87
C ILE A 75 -0.26 -7.24 6.58
N SER A 76 -1.42 -7.09 7.25
CA SER A 76 -1.77 -5.82 7.93
C SER A 76 -0.84 -5.45 9.09
N ASN A 77 -0.17 -6.45 9.68
CA ASN A 77 0.84 -6.22 10.71
C ASN A 77 2.22 -5.88 10.14
N THR A 78 2.47 -6.25 8.87
CA THR A 78 3.78 -6.13 8.23
C THR A 78 3.91 -4.85 7.40
N VAL A 79 2.85 -4.49 6.68
CA VAL A 79 2.87 -3.37 5.73
C VAL A 79 1.70 -2.42 5.99
N SER A 80 1.87 -1.16 5.58
CA SER A 80 0.74 -0.22 5.55
C SER A 80 -0.20 -0.53 4.39
N ILE A 81 -1.47 -0.14 4.51
CA ILE A 81 -2.46 -0.25 3.42
C ILE A 81 -1.99 0.45 2.14
N LYS A 82 -1.23 1.55 2.28
CA LYS A 82 -0.66 2.28 1.13
C LYS A 82 0.39 1.46 0.39
N THR A 83 1.17 0.67 1.11
CA THR A 83 2.17 -0.24 0.52
C THR A 83 1.48 -1.35 -0.26
N LEU A 84 0.40 -1.92 0.30
CA LEU A 84 -0.43 -2.89 -0.40
C LEU A 84 -1.04 -2.31 -1.68
N GLU A 85 -1.61 -1.10 -1.61
CA GLU A 85 -2.17 -0.40 -2.78
C GLU A 85 -1.13 -0.27 -3.91
N VAL A 86 0.07 0.21 -3.59
CA VAL A 86 1.16 0.37 -4.56
C VAL A 86 1.55 -0.96 -5.19
N LYS A 87 1.67 -2.02 -4.38
CA LYS A 87 2.00 -3.37 -4.86
C LYS A 87 0.89 -3.97 -5.73
N LEU A 88 -0.38 -3.73 -5.39
CA LEU A 88 -1.52 -4.12 -6.22
C LEU A 88 -1.52 -3.41 -7.56
N VAL A 89 -1.23 -2.11 -7.59
CA VAL A 89 -1.13 -1.35 -8.83
C VAL A 89 -0.03 -1.91 -9.72
N ILE A 90 1.12 -2.30 -9.15
CA ILE A 90 2.21 -2.94 -9.92
C ILE A 90 1.71 -4.24 -10.54
N LEU A 91 0.98 -5.06 -9.78
CA LEU A 91 0.39 -6.29 -10.29
C LEU A 91 -0.61 -6.02 -11.42
N LEU A 92 -1.54 -5.06 -11.24
CA LEU A 92 -2.50 -4.66 -12.27
C LEU A 92 -1.82 -4.23 -13.57
N ARG A 93 -0.73 -3.45 -13.46
CA ARG A 93 0.08 -3.04 -14.62
C ARG A 93 0.68 -4.24 -15.34
N GLN A 94 1.24 -5.18 -14.58
CA GLN A 94 1.87 -6.37 -15.15
C GLN A 94 0.84 -7.21 -15.92
N ILE A 95 -0.29 -7.53 -15.28
CA ILE A 95 -1.38 -8.30 -15.88
C ILE A 95 -1.94 -7.59 -17.12
N GLY A 96 -2.18 -6.27 -17.03
CA GLY A 96 -2.68 -5.47 -18.14
C GLY A 96 -1.67 -5.22 -19.27
N LYS A 97 -0.37 -5.42 -19.04
CA LYS A 97 0.67 -5.42 -20.08
C LYS A 97 0.77 -6.78 -20.77
N GLU A 98 0.66 -7.85 -19.99
CA GLU A 98 0.71 -9.24 -20.46
C GLU A 98 -0.62 -9.68 -21.13
N ASN A 99 -1.67 -8.87 -21.02
CA ASN A 99 -3.01 -9.11 -21.56
C ASN A 99 -3.56 -10.50 -21.20
N ARG A 100 -3.43 -10.85 -19.92
CA ARG A 100 -3.89 -12.11 -19.35
C ARG A 100 -4.78 -11.88 -18.14
N LYS A 101 -5.36 -12.96 -17.61
CA LYS A 101 -6.08 -12.94 -16.32
C LYS A 101 -5.13 -13.12 -15.15
N CYS A 102 -5.54 -12.59 -14.01
CA CYS A 102 -4.93 -12.87 -12.72
C CYS A 102 -5.10 -14.36 -12.38
N ASN A 103 -4.02 -14.99 -11.94
CA ASN A 103 -4.05 -16.36 -11.47
C ASN A 103 -3.59 -16.45 -10.00
N LEU A 104 -3.74 -17.63 -9.40
CA LEU A 104 -3.39 -17.85 -8.00
C LEU A 104 -1.90 -17.60 -7.72
N THR A 105 -1.02 -17.91 -8.69
CA THR A 105 0.43 -17.73 -8.53
C THR A 105 0.82 -16.26 -8.47
N ASP A 106 0.06 -15.36 -9.09
CA ASP A 106 0.30 -13.91 -8.98
C ASP A 106 -0.01 -13.40 -7.58
N LEU A 107 -1.11 -13.87 -7.00
CA LEU A 107 -1.50 -13.52 -5.64
C LEU A 107 -0.53 -14.11 -4.61
N ASP A 108 -0.06 -15.34 -4.83
CA ASP A 108 0.96 -15.96 -3.99
C ASP A 108 2.28 -15.18 -4.03
N LYS A 109 2.68 -14.71 -5.20
CA LYS A 109 3.87 -13.85 -5.33
C LYS A 109 3.68 -12.52 -4.61
N LEU A 110 2.52 -11.87 -4.79
CA LEU A 110 2.20 -10.62 -4.10
C LEU A 110 2.24 -10.79 -2.58
N GLU A 111 1.59 -11.83 -2.05
CA GLU A 111 1.58 -12.15 -0.63
C GLU A 111 2.99 -12.39 -0.08
N ASN A 112 3.78 -13.22 -0.76
CA ASN A 112 5.17 -13.51 -0.36
C ASN A 112 6.06 -12.26 -0.41
N GLU A 113 5.90 -11.40 -1.42
CA GLU A 113 6.63 -10.14 -1.50
C GLU A 113 6.32 -9.20 -0.35
N LEU A 114 5.06 -9.13 0.09
CA LEU A 114 4.63 -8.28 1.19
C LEU A 114 5.16 -8.79 2.53
N LEU A 115 5.13 -10.11 2.74
CA LEU A 115 5.62 -10.76 3.96
C LEU A 115 7.15 -10.78 4.05
N ALA A 116 7.85 -10.69 2.90
CA ALA A 116 9.30 -10.59 2.85
C ALA A 116 9.84 -9.17 3.15
N LEU A 117 8.97 -8.16 3.22
CA LEU A 117 9.41 -6.81 3.55
C LEU A 117 9.91 -6.75 5.00
N PRO A 118 11.03 -6.06 5.25
CA PRO A 118 11.57 -5.96 6.60
C PRO A 118 10.56 -5.25 7.50
N LEU A 119 10.21 -5.90 8.62
CA LEU A 119 9.42 -5.31 9.67
C LEU A 119 10.20 -4.15 10.29
N VAL A 120 9.86 -2.92 9.90
CA VAL A 120 10.38 -1.72 10.55
C VAL A 120 9.53 -1.47 11.79
N SER A 121 9.94 -2.04 12.92
CA SER A 121 9.35 -1.68 14.21
C SER A 121 9.77 -0.25 14.55
N GLN A 122 8.80 0.66 14.58
CA GLN A 122 9.00 1.98 15.15
C GLN A 122 8.56 1.93 16.61
N GLU A 123 9.51 2.06 17.53
CA GLU A 123 9.22 2.21 18.95
C GLU A 123 8.84 3.67 19.20
N ILE A 124 7.60 3.89 19.63
CA ILE A 124 7.14 5.20 20.09
C ILE A 124 7.62 5.36 21.53
N ILE A 125 8.69 6.13 21.72
CA ILE A 125 9.21 6.47 23.04
C ILE A 125 8.29 7.54 23.65
N TYR A 126 7.53 7.19 24.69
CA TYR A 126 6.73 8.14 25.45
C TYR A 126 7.56 8.72 26.61
N GLN A 127 7.40 10.03 26.88
CA GLN A 127 7.98 10.65 28.07
C GLN A 127 7.29 10.12 29.33
N ILE A 128 7.95 9.25 30.08
CA ILE A 128 7.60 9.02 31.47
C ILE A 128 7.92 10.34 32.20
N ALA A 129 6.94 10.85 32.95
CA ALA A 129 6.94 12.19 33.53
C ALA A 129 8.28 12.58 34.16
N GLY A 130 8.81 13.76 33.77
CA GLY A 130 9.94 14.43 34.44
C GLY A 130 11.27 14.44 33.69
N GLY A 131 11.45 13.66 32.62
CA GLY A 131 12.69 13.63 31.84
C GLY A 131 12.58 14.32 30.48
N THR A 132 13.16 15.51 30.32
CA THR A 132 13.33 16.17 29.01
C THR A 132 14.60 15.67 28.32
N CYS A 133 14.47 15.15 27.09
CA CYS A 133 15.60 14.87 26.23
C CYS A 133 15.90 16.12 25.39
N ASN A 134 17.17 16.55 25.34
CA ASN A 134 17.61 17.78 24.65
C ASN A 134 17.86 17.61 23.14
N GLU A 135 17.48 16.46 22.56
CA GLU A 135 17.72 16.11 21.17
C GLU A 135 16.63 16.64 20.22
N ALA A 136 16.93 16.63 18.92
CA ALA A 136 16.00 17.01 17.87
C ALA A 136 14.74 16.11 17.90
N GLN A 137 13.61 16.72 18.25
CA GLN A 137 12.31 16.05 18.37
C GLN A 137 11.41 16.41 17.19
N ILE A 138 10.62 15.45 16.71
CA ILE A 138 9.49 15.72 15.82
C ILE A 138 8.23 15.71 16.67
N CYS A 139 7.55 16.86 16.76
CA CYS A 139 6.32 17.00 17.51
C CYS A 139 5.12 16.59 16.65
N PHE A 140 4.32 15.64 17.13
CA PHE A 140 3.03 15.25 16.57
C PHE A 140 1.94 15.52 17.61
N GLY A 141 1.37 16.73 17.58
CA GLY A 141 0.39 17.16 18.60
C GLY A 141 1.03 17.14 20.00
N SER A 142 0.43 16.38 20.92
CA SER A 142 0.96 16.19 22.29
C SER A 142 2.10 15.19 22.39
N PHE A 143 2.46 14.52 21.28
CA PHE A 143 3.50 13.50 21.25
C PHE A 143 4.82 14.06 20.72
N LYS A 144 5.92 13.57 21.27
CA LYS A 144 7.29 13.86 20.83
C LYS A 144 7.93 12.58 20.36
N VAL A 145 8.34 12.54 19.10
CA VAL A 145 9.03 11.39 18.50
C VAL A 145 10.53 11.69 18.52
N TYR A 146 11.30 10.77 19.09
CA TYR A 146 12.77 10.86 19.20
C TYR A 146 13.42 9.92 18.17
N ASN A 147 14.57 10.33 17.64
CA ASN A 147 15.37 9.48 16.78
C ASN A 147 16.06 8.39 17.62
N LYS A 148 15.77 7.12 17.32
CA LYS A 148 16.29 5.96 18.04
C LYS A 148 17.81 5.87 18.00
N ASN A 149 18.41 6.04 16.83
CA ASN A 149 19.86 5.89 16.65
C ASN A 149 20.65 6.93 17.46
N LEU A 150 20.11 8.14 17.59
CA LEU A 150 20.71 9.20 18.42
C LEU A 150 20.51 8.91 19.92
N SER A 151 19.33 8.40 20.29
CA SER A 151 18.99 8.07 21.67
C SER A 151 19.81 6.89 22.23
N GLU A 152 20.06 5.85 21.43
CA GLU A 152 20.85 4.67 21.84
C GLU A 152 22.32 4.99 22.11
N ALA A 153 22.93 5.85 21.30
CA ALA A 153 24.32 6.29 21.47
C ALA A 153 24.55 7.02 22.81
N LEU A 154 23.54 7.74 23.30
CA LEU A 154 23.61 8.46 24.57
C LEU A 154 23.38 7.55 25.79
N LEU A 155 22.46 6.59 25.68
CA LEU A 155 22.20 5.62 26.75
C LEU A 155 23.43 4.74 27.02
N THR A 156 24.19 4.40 25.98
CA THR A 156 25.45 3.66 26.10
C THR A 156 26.62 4.52 26.56
N SER A 157 26.59 5.86 26.38
CA SER A 157 27.66 6.76 26.85
C SER A 157 27.62 7.10 28.34
N LYS A 158 26.50 6.79 29.02
CA LYS A 158 26.31 7.05 30.47
C LYS A 158 26.58 5.84 31.37
N TYR A 159 26.97 4.70 30.78
CA TYR A 159 27.45 3.50 31.46
C TYR A 159 28.88 3.21 31.03
#